data_AF-A0A930XIB9-F1
#
_entry.id   AF-A0A930XIB9-F1
#
_cell.length_a   1.000
_cell.length_b   1.000
_cell.length_c   1.000
_cell.angle_alpha   90.00
_cell.angle_beta   90.00
_cell.angle_gamma   90.00
#
_symmetry.space_group_name_H-M   'P 1'
#
loop_
_entity.id
_entity.type
_entity.pdbx_description
1 polymer ?
#
loop_
_entity_poly.entity_id
_entity_poly.type
_entity_poly.pdbx_seq_one_letter_code
_entity_poly.pdbx_strand_id
1 'polypeptide(L)' 'MDIQHPNSAPASAGELKNLAKLKAAVEKAVADGVLTQDEEQRIKAIAWEDGKITPEELHIVQTLIWDKLQQGELELSD' A
#
# COMPACT_ATOMS: atom_id res chain seq x y z
N MET A 1 -12.15 -19.07 5.91
CA MET A 1 -12.06 -17.93 6.84
C MET A 1 -12.26 -16.69 5.99
N ASP A 2 -13.51 -16.28 5.85
CA ASP A 2 -13.89 -15.06 5.16
C ASP A 2 -13.58 -13.89 6.10
N ILE A 3 -12.52 -13.15 5.79
CA ILE A 3 -12.21 -11.90 6.50
C ILE A 3 -13.23 -10.87 6.00
N GLN A 4 -14.43 -10.89 6.57
CA GLN A 4 -15.37 -9.78 6.44
C GLN A 4 -14.77 -8.60 7.19
N HIS A 5 -14.22 -7.63 6.47
CA HIS A 5 -13.81 -6.35 7.05
C HIS A 5 -15.09 -5.64 7.59
N PRO A 6 -15.29 -5.50 8.91
CA PRO A 6 -16.54 -4.99 9.48
C PRO A 6 -16.67 -3.47 9.37
N ASN A 7 -15.85 -2.80 8.56
CA ASN A 7 -15.77 -1.35 8.52
C ASN A 7 -15.62 -0.84 7.10
N SER A 8 -16.51 -1.25 6.20
CA SER A 8 -16.79 -0.50 4.97
C SER A 8 -17.55 0.78 5.33
N ALA A 9 -16.93 1.69 6.09
CA ALA A 9 -17.29 3.09 5.93
C ALA A 9 -16.97 3.42 4.46
N PRO A 10 -17.86 4.09 3.71
CA PRO A 10 -17.54 4.49 2.35
C PRO A 10 -16.28 5.35 2.42
N ALA A 11 -15.15 4.82 1.95
CA ALA A 11 -13.93 5.57 1.81
C ALA A 11 -14.29 6.89 1.12
N SER A 12 -13.91 8.00 1.74
CA SER A 12 -14.19 9.33 1.18
C SER A 12 -13.59 9.40 -0.22
N ALA A 13 -14.12 10.27 -1.09
CA ALA A 13 -13.57 10.41 -2.45
C ALA A 13 -12.06 10.74 -2.46
N GLY A 14 -11.53 11.34 -1.39
CA GLY A 14 -10.09 11.52 -1.16
C GLY A 14 -9.36 10.21 -0.83
N GLU A 15 -9.87 9.43 0.12
CA GLU A 15 -9.33 8.10 0.50
C GLU A 15 -9.31 7.14 -0.69
N LEU A 16 -10.37 7.07 -1.50
CA LEU A 16 -10.41 6.26 -2.71
C LEU A 16 -9.32 6.65 -3.73
N LYS A 17 -9.05 7.95 -3.84
CA LYS A 17 -7.97 8.46 -4.70
C LYS A 17 -6.60 8.08 -4.16
N ASN A 18 -6.37 8.23 -2.86
CA ASN A 18 -5.11 7.85 -2.22
C ASN A 18 -4.87 6.36 -2.31
N LEU A 19 -5.90 5.56 -2.05
CA LEU A 19 -5.83 4.11 -2.13
C LEU A 19 -5.51 3.64 -3.55
N ALA A 20 -6.11 4.26 -4.57
CA ALA A 20 -5.76 3.99 -5.97
C ALA A 20 -4.31 4.38 -6.32
N LYS A 21 -3.84 5.55 -5.84
CA LYS A 21 -2.44 5.97 -6.00
C LYS A 21 -1.47 5.02 -5.30
N LEU A 22 -1.77 4.64 -4.07
CA LEU A 22 -0.97 3.75 -3.23
C LEU A 22 -0.83 2.40 -3.92
N LYS A 23 -1.96 1.82 -4.35
CA LYS A 23 -1.97 0.56 -5.07
C LYS A 23 -1.15 0.63 -6.36
N ALA A 24 -1.32 1.67 -7.16
CA ALA A 24 -0.55 1.85 -8.40
C ALA A 24 0.96 2.00 -8.15
N ALA A 25 1.36 2.73 -7.10
CA ALA A 25 2.76 2.88 -6.73
C ALA A 25 3.37 1.54 -6.29
N VAL A 26 2.64 0.78 -5.48
CA VAL A 26 3.09 -0.53 -5.02
C VAL A 26 3.13 -1.55 -6.17
N GLU A 27 2.09 -1.63 -7.01
CA GLU A 27 2.08 -2.51 -8.19
C GLU A 27 3.25 -2.23 -9.13
N LYS A 28 3.65 -0.96 -9.26
CA LYS A 28 4.83 -0.58 -10.03
C LYS A 28 6.13 -1.09 -9.39
N ALA A 29 6.34 -0.83 -8.10
CA ALA A 29 7.53 -1.32 -7.39
C ALA A 29 7.63 -2.86 -7.44
N VAL A 30 6.48 -3.54 -7.33
CA VAL A 30 6.38 -4.99 -7.48
C VAL A 30 6.70 -5.45 -8.91
N ALA A 31 6.26 -4.72 -9.93
CA ALA A 31 6.58 -5.05 -11.32
C ALA A 31 8.07 -4.84 -11.63
N ASP A 32 8.69 -3.84 -11.03
CA ASP A 32 10.14 -3.60 -11.06
C ASP A 32 10.91 -4.62 -10.21
N GLY A 33 10.24 -5.31 -9.26
CA GLY A 33 10.83 -6.31 -8.36
C GLY A 33 11.71 -5.71 -7.25
N VAL A 34 11.78 -4.38 -7.18
CA VAL A 34 12.62 -3.63 -6.24
C VAL A 34 11.78 -2.54 -5.60
N LEU A 35 11.78 -2.50 -4.27
CA LEU A 35 11.24 -1.40 -3.49
C LEU A 35 12.39 -0.48 -3.08
N THR A 36 12.45 0.71 -3.67
CA THR A 36 13.43 1.72 -3.29
C THR A 36 12.98 2.54 -2.08
N GLN A 37 13.93 3.17 -1.36
CA GLN A 37 13.58 4.09 -0.27
C GLN A 37 12.68 5.25 -0.72
N ASP A 38 12.88 5.78 -1.93
CA ASP A 38 12.02 6.82 -2.51
C ASP A 38 10.57 6.33 -2.72
N GLU A 39 10.41 5.09 -3.16
CA GLU A 39 9.09 4.47 -3.31
C GLU A 39 8.43 4.20 -1.98
N GLU A 40 9.15 3.64 -1.00
CA GLU A 40 8.62 3.45 0.36
C GLU A 40 8.17 4.78 0.95
N GLN A 41 9.01 5.83 0.84
CA GLN A 41 8.68 7.16 1.33
C GLN A 41 7.47 7.76 0.60
N ARG A 42 7.35 7.55 -0.71
CA ARG A 42 6.14 7.94 -1.46
C ARG A 42 4.90 7.20 -0.99
N ILE A 43 4.99 5.89 -0.78
CA ILE A 43 3.89 5.05 -0.32
C ILE A 43 3.45 5.51 1.07
N LYS A 44 4.40 5.74 1.99
CA LYS A 44 4.12 6.34 3.30
C LYS A 44 3.48 7.72 3.16
N ALA A 45 4.03 8.59 2.31
CA ALA A 45 3.51 9.93 2.12
C ALA A 45 2.08 9.93 1.56
N ILE A 46 1.76 9.03 0.61
CA ILE A 46 0.41 8.86 0.05
C ILE A 46 -0.54 8.33 1.13
N ALA A 47 -0.12 7.32 1.89
CA ALA A 47 -0.90 6.77 3.01
C ALA A 47 -1.11 7.78 4.15
N TRP A 48 -0.27 8.81 4.24
CA TRP A 48 -0.37 9.90 5.22
C TRP A 48 -0.93 11.20 4.61
N GLU A 49 -1.20 11.26 3.31
CA GLU A 49 -1.60 12.49 2.57
C GLU A 49 -2.96 13.00 3.09
N ASP A 50 -3.83 12.11 3.55
CA ASP A 50 -5.14 12.43 4.15
C ASP A 50 -5.05 12.69 5.67
N GLY A 51 -3.85 12.65 6.26
CA GLY A 51 -3.61 12.82 7.70
C GLY A 51 -4.05 11.63 8.56
N LYS A 52 -4.50 10.54 7.95
CA LYS A 52 -4.90 9.28 8.60
C LYS A 52 -4.47 8.10 7.72
N ILE A 53 -3.99 7.03 8.36
CA ILE A 53 -3.77 5.75 7.68
C ILE A 53 -5.02 4.91 7.90
N THR A 54 -5.70 4.56 6.81
CA THR A 54 -6.87 3.66 6.87
C THR A 54 -6.43 2.20 7.00
N PRO A 55 -7.28 1.33 7.59
CA PRO A 55 -7.00 -0.10 7.62
C PRO A 55 -6.85 -0.72 6.23
N GLU A 56 -7.50 -0.17 5.21
CA GLU A 56 -7.36 -0.62 3.82
C GLU A 56 -5.96 -0.30 3.25
N GLU A 57 -5.45 0.92 3.47
CA GLU A 57 -4.09 1.29 3.07
C GLU A 57 -3.04 0.45 3.79
N LEU A 58 -3.23 0.21 5.10
CA LEU A 58 -2.37 -0.68 5.88
C LEU A 58 -2.40 -2.10 5.33
N HIS A 59 -3.57 -2.61 4.97
CA HIS A 59 -3.73 -3.93 4.38
C HIS A 59 -3.02 -4.02 3.02
N ILE A 60 -3.08 -2.98 2.19
CA ILE A 60 -2.35 -2.93 0.91
C ILE A 60 -0.84 -2.97 1.14
N VAL A 61 -0.32 -2.15 2.04
CA VAL A 61 1.12 -2.18 2.37
C VAL A 61 1.53 -3.54 2.91
N GLN A 62 0.75 -4.12 3.83
CA GLN A 62 1.07 -5.41 4.42
C GLN A 62 0.99 -6.54 3.39
N THR A 63 -0.07 -6.62 2.60
CA THR A 63 -0.28 -7.71 1.63
C THR A 63 0.58 -7.57 0.38
N LEU A 64 0.85 -6.35 -0.11
CA LEU A 64 1.62 -6.18 -1.34
C LEU A 64 3.11 -5.94 -1.10
N ILE A 65 3.49 -5.24 -0.03
CA ILE A 65 4.90 -5.05 0.27
C ILE A 65 5.40 -6.21 1.12
N TRP A 66 4.79 -6.44 2.28
CA TRP A 66 5.33 -7.40 3.25
C TRP A 66 5.27 -8.84 2.73
N ASP A 67 4.15 -9.25 2.12
CA ASP A 67 4.02 -10.61 1.54
C ASP A 67 5.05 -10.82 0.43
N LYS A 68 5.18 -9.87 -0.49
CA LYS A 68 6.11 -9.98 -1.62
C LYS A 68 7.58 -9.90 -1.21
N LEU A 69 7.89 -9.10 -0.19
CA LEU A 69 9.21 -9.07 0.44
C LEU A 69 9.52 -10.41 1.10
N GLN A 70 8.55 -11.02 1.78
CA GLN A 70 8.70 -12.36 2.37
C GLN A 70 8.83 -13.46 1.33
N GLN A 71 8.13 -13.36 0.20
CA GLN A 71 8.26 -14.30 -0.92
C GLN A 71 9.56 -14.12 -1.71
N GLY A 72 10.30 -13.03 -1.48
CA GLY A 72 11.49 -12.69 -2.26
C GLY A 72 11.16 -12.21 -3.69
N GLU A 73 9.90 -11.85 -3.95
CA GLU A 73 9.48 -11.20 -5.20
C GLU A 73 9.79 -9.69 -5.21
N LEU A 74 10.07 -9.13 -4.03
CA LEU A 74 10.38 -7.72 -3.83
C LEU A 74 11.66 -7.62 -3.00
N GLU A 75 12.69 -6.96 -3.54
CA GLU A 75 13.91 -6.65 -2.79
C GLU A 75 13.91 -5.19 -2.33
N LEU A 76 14.25 -4.96 -1.07
CA LEU A 76 14.45 -3.60 -0.55
C LEU A 76 15.83 -3.11 -1.00
N SER A 77 15.86 -2.12 -1.91
CA SER A 77 17.10 -1.46 -2.32
C SER A 77 17.30 -0.16 -1.53
N ASP A 78 18.50 -0.01 -0.98
CA ASP A 78 18.98 1.21 -0.32
C ASP A 78 19.34 2.30 -1.35
#